data_AF-A0A895XMU7-F1
#
_entry.id   AF-A0A895XMU7-F1
#
_cell.length_a   1.000
_cell.length_b   1.000
_cell.length_c   1.000
_cell.angle_alpha   90.00
_cell.angle_beta   90.00
_cell.angle_gamma   90.00
#
_symmetry.space_group_name_H-M   'P 1'
#
loop_
_entity.id
_entity.type
_entity.pdbx_description
1 polymer ?
#
loop_
_entity_poly.entity_id
_entity_poly.type
_entity_poly.pdbx_seq_one_letter_code
_entity_poly.pdbx_strand_id
1 'polypeptide(L)'
;MVRRIELSEARSRAGHTQESLAEALHVSPRTVARWEAGTSSPYPTTRRDLASELGLSLDQLASVVSNSNDATSYPNAAWSTTDPVRAAHGWLMDDVPQLAGATSVTQRIITLRRLDDTVAGSQMLPIVLNEIEACRAAGPSAELYQLAGWIASDLGQYALAEHAYLKGADAARAAGDIGLTAQLFSCLAYQKTNISLDPEALLLAQTAAQGTDGKTGPLVEALILERVAWAAAKQQNSSLTLRTLDKVQLAYERHQQTKSETPDWTYWLNQSEIDIMAGRCLIALGNPAKAAPLIAKAVAEYPPEHIREVALYQTWLAEGYARAGNRDSAEEALANAAQLDVDSERVSQRLNLVNSILEPHLA
;
A
#
# COMPACT_ATOMS: atom_id res chain seq x y z
N MET A 1 9.29 -16.29 -19.71
CA MET A 1 9.71 -14.88 -19.90
C MET A 1 10.20 -14.73 -21.33
N VAL A 2 9.70 -13.76 -22.09
CA VAL A 2 9.97 -13.64 -23.54
C VAL A 2 11.11 -12.66 -23.75
N ARG A 3 12.14 -13.08 -24.50
CA ARG A 3 13.28 -12.23 -24.88
C ARG A 3 12.79 -11.17 -25.87
N ARG A 4 13.16 -9.90 -25.65
CA ARG A 4 12.80 -8.77 -26.51
C ARG A 4 13.77 -8.69 -27.69
N ILE A 5 13.53 -9.55 -28.67
CA ILE A 5 14.37 -9.68 -29.86
C ILE A 5 14.44 -8.36 -30.63
N GLU A 6 13.31 -7.66 -30.77
CA GLU A 6 13.23 -6.38 -31.48
C GLU A 6 14.10 -5.28 -30.87
N LEU A 7 14.24 -5.25 -29.54
CA LEU A 7 15.14 -4.31 -28.84
C LEU A 7 16.61 -4.64 -29.13
N SER A 8 16.97 -5.92 -29.13
CA SER A 8 18.33 -6.38 -29.46
C SER A 8 18.69 -6.10 -30.93
N GLU A 9 17.72 -6.22 -31.82
CA GLU A 9 17.85 -5.87 -33.23
C GLU A 9 17.92 -4.36 -33.46
N ALA A 10 17.14 -3.55 -32.73
CA ALA A 10 17.25 -2.10 -32.77
C ALA A 10 18.63 -1.61 -32.31
N ARG A 11 19.17 -2.17 -31.22
CA ARG A 11 20.55 -1.90 -30.77
C ARG A 11 21.58 -2.25 -31.84
N SER A 12 21.47 -3.43 -32.43
CA SER A 12 22.43 -3.89 -33.43
C SER A 12 22.37 -3.06 -34.71
N ARG A 13 21.17 -2.62 -35.13
CA ARG A 13 20.98 -1.71 -36.27
C ARG A 13 21.55 -0.31 -36.02
N ALA A 14 21.49 0.17 -34.78
CA ALA A 14 22.12 1.41 -34.36
C ALA A 14 23.65 1.30 -34.21
N GLY A 15 24.24 0.12 -34.43
CA GLY A 15 25.69 -0.09 -34.41
C GLY A 15 26.30 -0.27 -33.03
N HIS A 16 25.49 -0.40 -31.98
CA HIS A 16 25.98 -0.58 -30.62
C HIS A 16 26.12 -2.06 -30.25
N THR A 17 27.18 -2.41 -29.51
CA THR A 17 27.19 -3.58 -28.60
C THR A 17 26.42 -3.27 -27.31
N GLN A 18 26.11 -4.29 -26.49
CA GLN A 18 25.48 -4.05 -25.18
C GLN A 18 26.36 -3.16 -24.28
N GLU A 19 27.68 -3.31 -24.38
CA GLU A 19 28.67 -2.53 -23.64
C GLU A 19 28.73 -1.07 -24.13
N SER A 20 28.81 -0.84 -25.45
CA SER A 20 28.87 0.52 -25.99
C SER A 20 27.56 1.29 -25.81
N LEU A 21 26.40 0.61 -25.85
CA LEU A 21 25.12 1.25 -25.54
C LEU A 21 25.03 1.58 -24.05
N ALA A 22 25.51 0.68 -23.19
CA ALA A 22 25.54 0.93 -21.75
C ALA A 22 26.43 2.11 -21.39
N GLU A 23 27.59 2.24 -22.04
CA GLU A 23 28.49 3.37 -21.90
C GLU A 23 27.84 4.68 -22.35
N ALA A 24 27.21 4.70 -23.54
CA ALA A 24 26.50 5.87 -24.06
C ALA A 24 25.35 6.32 -23.16
N LEU A 25 24.69 5.38 -22.47
CA LEU A 25 23.57 5.65 -21.58
C LEU A 25 23.97 5.79 -20.10
N HIS A 26 25.27 5.74 -19.78
CA HIS A 26 25.78 5.75 -18.40
C HIS A 26 25.13 4.70 -17.49
N VAL A 27 24.85 3.50 -18.02
CA VAL A 27 24.33 2.34 -17.26
C VAL A 27 25.30 1.16 -17.34
N SER A 28 25.03 0.09 -16.59
CA SER A 28 25.83 -1.13 -16.69
C SER A 28 25.46 -1.97 -17.92
N PRO A 29 26.39 -2.71 -18.55
CA PRO A 29 26.08 -3.65 -19.64
C PRO A 29 25.06 -4.72 -19.22
N ARG A 30 25.06 -5.10 -17.94
CA ARG A 30 24.08 -6.03 -17.34
C ARG A 30 22.67 -5.44 -17.35
N THR A 31 22.53 -4.12 -17.24
CA THR A 31 21.24 -3.43 -17.34
C THR A 31 20.65 -3.55 -18.74
N VAL A 32 21.46 -3.33 -19.78
CA VAL A 32 21.05 -3.50 -21.18
C VAL A 32 20.67 -4.96 -21.49
N ALA A 33 21.48 -5.91 -21.01
CA ALA A 33 21.17 -7.34 -21.15
C ALA A 33 19.83 -7.73 -20.49
N ARG A 34 19.50 -7.14 -19.34
CA ARG A 34 18.22 -7.37 -18.65
C ARG A 34 17.02 -6.78 -19.40
N TRP A 35 17.19 -5.63 -20.07
CA TRP A 35 16.16 -5.04 -20.93
C TRP A 35 15.86 -5.93 -22.14
N GLU A 36 16.89 -6.43 -22.80
CA GLU A 36 16.75 -7.37 -23.93
C GLU A 36 16.20 -8.74 -23.50
N ALA A 37 16.51 -9.19 -22.28
CA ALA A 37 15.94 -10.42 -21.71
C ALA A 37 14.47 -10.26 -21.28
N GLY A 38 13.92 -9.04 -21.28
CA GLY A 38 12.58 -8.75 -20.80
C GLY A 38 12.42 -8.84 -19.28
N THR A 39 13.54 -8.93 -18.54
CA THR A 39 13.57 -9.06 -17.07
C THR A 39 13.48 -7.73 -16.32
N SER A 40 13.68 -6.62 -17.04
CA SER A 40 13.46 -5.27 -16.57
C SER A 40 13.15 -4.37 -17.77
N SER A 41 12.69 -3.15 -17.52
CA SER A 41 12.45 -2.15 -18.56
C SER A 41 13.31 -0.92 -18.30
N PRO A 42 13.71 -0.16 -19.34
CA PRO A 42 14.41 1.10 -19.17
C PRO A 42 13.55 2.09 -18.36
N TYR A 43 14.18 2.78 -17.41
CA TYR A 43 13.53 3.82 -16.62
C TYR A 43 13.07 4.98 -17.53
N PRO A 44 11.99 5.70 -17.17
CA PRO A 44 11.46 6.79 -17.99
C PRO A 44 12.50 7.85 -18.38
N THR A 45 13.43 8.17 -17.47
CA THR A 45 14.53 9.11 -17.71
C THR A 45 15.51 8.62 -18.76
N THR A 46 15.85 7.33 -18.75
CA THR A 46 16.80 6.70 -19.70
C THR A 46 16.16 6.40 -21.06
N ARG A 47 14.83 6.39 -21.18
CA ARG A 47 14.13 6.09 -22.45
C ARG A 47 14.35 7.13 -23.53
N ARG A 48 14.51 8.40 -23.17
CA ARG A 48 14.79 9.47 -24.14
C ARG A 48 16.16 9.29 -24.78
N ASP A 49 17.17 9.06 -23.94
CA ASP A 49 18.54 8.87 -24.41
C ASP A 49 18.66 7.54 -25.17
N LEU A 50 18.02 6.47 -24.68
CA LEU A 50 17.95 5.20 -25.40
C LEU A 50 17.25 5.33 -26.76
N ALA A 51 16.16 6.07 -26.86
CA ALA A 51 15.49 6.31 -28.14
C ALA A 51 16.39 7.10 -29.11
N SER A 52 17.11 8.09 -28.59
CA SER A 52 18.09 8.88 -29.34
C SER A 52 19.24 8.01 -29.87
N GLU A 53 19.88 7.22 -29.00
CA GLU A 53 20.98 6.31 -29.37
C GLU A 53 20.52 5.22 -30.34
N LEU A 54 19.27 4.75 -30.23
CA LEU A 54 18.71 3.74 -31.14
C LEU A 54 18.11 4.31 -32.44
N GLY A 55 18.05 5.64 -32.59
CA GLY A 55 17.41 6.29 -33.72
C GLY A 55 15.91 6.00 -33.85
N LEU A 56 15.23 5.79 -32.72
CA LEU A 56 13.80 5.48 -32.66
C LEU A 56 13.03 6.69 -32.11
N SER A 57 11.77 6.85 -32.54
CA SER A 57 10.84 7.68 -31.78
C SER A 57 10.53 7.01 -30.44
N LEU A 58 10.06 7.78 -29.44
CA LEU A 58 9.67 7.22 -28.15
C LEU A 58 8.54 6.18 -28.27
N ASP A 59 7.65 6.34 -29.25
CA ASP A 59 6.58 5.38 -29.53
C ASP A 59 7.14 4.08 -30.13
N GLN A 60 8.12 4.19 -31.03
CA GLN A 60 8.81 3.04 -31.61
C GLN A 60 9.67 2.32 -30.56
N LEU A 61 10.29 3.06 -29.63
CA LEU A 61 10.98 2.44 -28.50
C LEU A 61 10.00 1.69 -27.60
N ALA A 62 8.80 2.26 -27.36
CA ALA A 62 7.77 1.61 -26.55
C ALA A 62 7.28 0.29 -27.17
N SER A 63 7.16 0.22 -28.50
CA SER A 63 6.75 -1.01 -29.18
C SER A 63 7.80 -2.12 -29.04
N VAL A 64 9.09 -1.81 -29.21
CA VAL A 64 10.16 -2.82 -29.11
C VAL A 64 10.48 -3.23 -27.67
N VAL A 65 10.04 -2.44 -26.68
CA VAL A 65 10.18 -2.71 -25.24
C VAL A 65 8.93 -3.39 -24.65
N SER A 66 7.79 -3.40 -25.34
CA SER A 66 6.56 -4.06 -24.87
C SER A 66 6.50 -5.53 -25.28
N ASN A 67 5.97 -6.39 -24.40
CA ASN A 67 5.91 -7.84 -24.64
C ASN A 67 4.72 -8.16 -25.56
N SER A 68 4.98 -8.78 -26.71
CA SER A 68 4.03 -9.00 -27.81
C SER A 68 2.92 -10.04 -27.57
N ASN A 69 2.51 -10.33 -26.33
CA ASN A 69 1.55 -11.42 -26.05
C ASN A 69 0.31 -11.08 -25.21
N ASP A 70 0.01 -9.81 -24.94
CA ASP A 70 -1.24 -9.41 -24.25
C ASP A 70 -2.43 -9.17 -25.20
N ALA A 71 -2.45 -9.86 -26.35
CA ALA A 71 -3.53 -9.75 -27.33
C ALA A 71 -4.60 -10.84 -27.16
N THR A 72 -5.36 -10.82 -26.06
CA THR A 72 -6.75 -11.33 -26.08
C THR A 72 -7.66 -10.60 -25.08
N SER A 73 -8.56 -9.79 -25.64
CA SER A 73 -9.92 -9.48 -25.17
C SER A 73 -10.13 -8.54 -23.96
N TYR A 74 -10.09 -7.23 -24.23
CA TYR A 74 -11.17 -6.28 -23.86
C TYR A 74 -11.22 -5.14 -24.91
N PRO A 75 -12.36 -4.87 -25.57
CA PRO A 75 -12.46 -3.80 -26.56
C PRO A 75 -12.70 -2.42 -25.93
N ASN A 76 -11.82 -1.46 -26.30
CA ASN A 76 -11.92 0.02 -26.32
C ASN A 76 -12.24 0.77 -25.01
N ALA A 77 -11.48 1.76 -24.52
CA ALA A 77 -10.27 2.42 -25.01
C ALA A 77 -9.48 3.02 -23.81
N ALA A 78 -8.27 2.51 -23.64
CA ALA A 78 -7.02 3.06 -23.09
C ALA A 78 -7.04 4.23 -22.06
N TRP A 79 -6.97 3.86 -20.78
CA TRP A 79 -6.02 4.50 -19.84
C TRP A 79 -4.99 3.42 -19.47
N SER A 80 -3.78 3.55 -20.00
CA SER A 80 -2.69 2.63 -19.67
C SER A 80 -2.14 2.98 -18.29
N THR A 81 -2.47 2.18 -17.28
CA THR A 81 -2.11 2.33 -15.85
C THR A 81 -0.64 2.03 -15.51
N THR A 82 0.26 1.99 -16.50
CA THR A 82 1.68 1.63 -16.32
C THR A 82 2.62 2.81 -16.08
N ASP A 83 2.09 4.05 -16.04
CA ASP A 83 2.85 5.25 -15.72
C ASP A 83 2.01 6.18 -14.81
N PRO A 84 2.21 6.12 -13.48
CA PRO A 84 1.40 6.87 -12.52
C PRO A 84 1.59 8.39 -12.63
N VAL A 85 2.77 8.85 -13.08
CA VAL A 85 3.04 10.27 -13.31
C VAL A 85 2.32 10.74 -14.57
N ARG A 86 2.26 9.93 -15.64
CA ARG A 86 1.47 10.25 -16.84
C ARG A 86 -0.04 10.18 -16.58
N ALA A 87 -0.50 9.29 -15.70
CA ALA A 87 -1.90 9.24 -15.26
C ALA A 87 -2.26 10.51 -14.44
N ALA A 88 -1.41 10.90 -13.50
CA ALA A 88 -1.58 12.14 -12.71
C ALA A 88 -1.42 13.41 -13.56
N HIS A 89 -0.50 13.42 -14.52
CA HIS A 89 -0.27 14.55 -15.44
C HIS A 89 -1.36 14.65 -16.52
N GLY A 90 -1.91 13.51 -17.00
CA GLY A 90 -3.12 13.50 -17.82
C GLY A 90 -4.33 14.06 -17.07
N TRP A 91 -4.47 13.70 -15.79
CA TRP A 91 -5.51 14.25 -14.91
C TRP A 91 -5.36 15.76 -14.63
N LEU A 92 -4.13 16.28 -14.62
CA LEU A 92 -3.84 17.71 -14.40
C LEU A 92 -3.98 18.56 -15.68
N MET A 93 -3.73 17.99 -16.85
CA MET A 93 -3.66 18.70 -18.14
C MET A 93 -4.97 18.65 -18.93
N ASP A 94 -5.85 17.68 -18.67
CA ASP A 94 -7.23 17.77 -19.09
C ASP A 94 -7.92 18.78 -18.15
N ASP A 95 -8.41 19.91 -18.69
CA ASP A 95 -9.28 20.86 -17.99
C ASP A 95 -10.26 20.05 -17.14
N VAL A 96 -10.11 20.11 -15.80
CA VAL A 96 -10.83 19.31 -14.79
C VAL A 96 -12.02 18.65 -15.46
N PRO A 97 -11.89 17.41 -15.96
CA PRO A 97 -13.03 16.77 -16.57
C PRO A 97 -14.03 16.79 -15.46
N GLN A 98 -15.11 17.53 -15.66
CA GLN A 98 -16.30 17.27 -14.89
C GLN A 98 -16.43 15.76 -15.00
N LEU A 99 -16.30 15.07 -13.89
CA LEU A 99 -16.61 13.64 -13.79
C LEU A 99 -18.11 13.39 -14.06
N ALA A 100 -18.81 14.38 -14.61
CA ALA A 100 -20.04 14.33 -15.38
C ALA A 100 -19.89 13.68 -16.78
N GLY A 101 -18.83 12.91 -17.03
CA GLY A 101 -18.70 12.02 -18.18
C GLY A 101 -18.74 10.54 -17.78
N ALA A 102 -19.94 9.96 -17.68
CA ALA A 102 -20.24 8.52 -17.65
C ALA A 102 -19.56 7.58 -16.62
N THR A 103 -18.68 8.05 -15.73
CA THR A 103 -17.99 7.20 -14.74
C THR A 103 -18.55 7.45 -13.34
N SER A 104 -19.09 6.40 -12.69
CA SER A 104 -19.74 6.51 -11.37
C SER A 104 -18.77 6.98 -10.28
N VAL A 105 -19.28 7.69 -9.26
CA VAL A 105 -18.51 8.09 -8.06
C VAL A 105 -17.76 6.90 -7.46
N THR A 106 -18.42 5.73 -7.42
CA THR A 106 -17.84 4.46 -6.99
C THR A 106 -16.58 4.09 -7.76
N GLN A 107 -16.59 4.15 -9.09
CA GLN A 107 -15.44 3.76 -9.89
C GLN A 107 -14.23 4.68 -9.63
N ARG A 108 -14.47 5.96 -9.38
CA ARG A 108 -13.41 6.93 -9.09
C ARG A 108 -12.77 6.70 -7.73
N ILE A 109 -13.59 6.36 -6.73
CA ILE A 109 -13.10 5.96 -5.40
C ILE A 109 -12.19 4.74 -5.53
N ILE A 110 -12.60 3.72 -6.28
CA ILE A 110 -11.80 2.52 -6.53
C ILE A 110 -10.46 2.90 -7.19
N THR A 111 -10.50 3.75 -8.22
CA THR A 111 -9.28 4.24 -8.88
C THR A 111 -8.36 4.98 -7.92
N LEU A 112 -8.89 5.89 -7.09
CA LEU A 112 -8.09 6.63 -6.11
C LEU A 112 -7.44 5.71 -5.07
N ARG A 113 -8.13 4.63 -4.64
CA ARG A 113 -7.54 3.62 -3.74
C ARG A 113 -6.36 2.91 -4.38
N ARG A 114 -6.52 2.43 -5.61
CA ARG A 114 -5.42 1.74 -6.33
C ARG A 114 -4.26 2.68 -6.65
N LEU A 115 -4.52 3.98 -6.80
CA LEU A 115 -3.46 4.96 -6.96
C LEU A 115 -2.67 5.18 -5.67
N ASP A 116 -3.31 5.16 -4.49
CA ASP A 116 -2.61 5.30 -3.20
C ASP A 116 -1.53 4.22 -2.99
N ASP A 117 -1.71 3.02 -3.55
CA ASP A 117 -0.72 1.94 -3.50
C ASP A 117 0.63 2.31 -4.16
N THR A 118 0.62 3.24 -5.11
CA THR A 118 1.80 3.55 -5.96
C THR A 118 2.17 5.03 -6.01
N VAL A 119 1.25 5.92 -5.68
CA VAL A 119 1.43 7.38 -5.69
C VAL A 119 1.68 7.85 -4.26
N ALA A 120 2.65 8.76 -4.11
CA ALA A 120 3.00 9.35 -2.82
C ALA A 120 1.78 10.02 -2.15
N GLY A 121 1.65 9.82 -0.83
CA GLY A 121 0.52 10.36 -0.07
C GLY A 121 0.40 11.88 -0.18
N SER A 122 1.52 12.60 -0.20
CA SER A 122 1.56 14.07 -0.35
C SER A 122 0.95 14.56 -1.67
N GLN A 123 1.01 13.76 -2.72
CA GLN A 123 0.38 14.04 -4.02
C GLN A 123 -1.08 13.60 -4.03
N MET A 124 -1.42 12.49 -3.38
CA MET A 124 -2.78 11.96 -3.35
C MET A 124 -3.73 12.78 -2.48
N LEU A 125 -3.29 13.29 -1.33
CA LEU A 125 -4.18 13.94 -0.36
C LEU A 125 -4.96 15.14 -0.95
N PRO A 126 -4.33 16.11 -1.66
CA PRO A 126 -5.08 17.20 -2.28
C PRO A 126 -6.11 16.73 -3.32
N ILE A 127 -5.81 15.66 -4.06
CA ILE A 127 -6.70 15.07 -5.07
C ILE A 127 -7.96 14.52 -4.40
N VAL A 128 -7.78 13.72 -3.34
CA VAL A 128 -8.91 13.12 -2.61
C VAL A 128 -9.76 14.20 -1.93
N LEU A 129 -9.14 15.23 -1.35
CA LEU A 129 -9.87 16.36 -0.75
C LEU A 129 -10.70 17.12 -1.78
N ASN A 130 -10.16 17.38 -2.98
CA ASN A 130 -10.91 18.00 -4.07
C ASN A 130 -12.09 17.12 -4.53
N GLU A 131 -11.91 15.80 -4.58
CA GLU A 131 -13.00 14.88 -4.94
C GLU A 131 -14.11 14.86 -3.87
N ILE A 132 -13.77 14.98 -2.58
CA ILE A 132 -14.75 15.16 -1.49
C ILE A 132 -15.59 16.41 -1.72
N GLU A 133 -14.96 17.54 -2.06
CA GLU A 133 -15.67 18.79 -2.34
C GLU A 133 -16.55 18.69 -3.59
N ALA A 134 -16.04 18.06 -4.66
CA ALA A 134 -16.80 17.85 -5.89
C ALA A 134 -18.04 16.97 -5.67
N CYS A 135 -17.96 15.98 -4.77
CA CYS A 135 -19.08 15.12 -4.44
C CYS A 135 -20.06 15.73 -3.43
N ARG A 136 -19.70 16.83 -2.75
CA ARG A 136 -20.50 17.41 -1.65
C ARG A 136 -21.95 17.70 -2.03
N ALA A 137 -22.20 18.16 -3.25
CA ALA A 137 -23.55 18.47 -3.75
C ALA A 137 -24.42 17.22 -3.97
N ALA A 138 -23.82 16.07 -4.27
CA ALA A 138 -24.51 14.79 -4.46
C ALA A 138 -24.69 14.00 -3.14
N GLY A 139 -24.06 14.46 -2.06
CA GLY A 139 -24.01 13.79 -0.76
C GLY A 139 -22.57 13.37 -0.41
N PRO A 140 -22.15 13.51 0.86
CA PRO A 140 -20.78 13.17 1.27
C PRO A 140 -20.51 11.67 1.10
N SER A 141 -19.44 11.32 0.38
CA SER A 141 -18.99 9.93 0.28
C SER A 141 -18.12 9.56 1.48
N ALA A 142 -18.63 8.69 2.34
CA ALA A 142 -17.91 8.18 3.50
C ALA A 142 -16.61 7.44 3.12
N GLU A 143 -16.58 6.80 1.97
CA GLU A 143 -15.38 6.12 1.46
C GLU A 143 -14.26 7.07 1.08
N LEU A 144 -14.58 8.25 0.51
CA LEU A 144 -13.57 9.28 0.24
C LEU A 144 -12.99 9.83 1.54
N TYR A 145 -13.84 10.05 2.55
CA TYR A 145 -13.38 10.46 3.88
C TYR A 145 -12.49 9.40 4.53
N GLN A 146 -12.81 8.12 4.37
CA GLN A 146 -11.96 7.03 4.84
C GLN A 146 -10.57 7.06 4.18
N LEU A 147 -10.51 7.23 2.86
CA LEU A 147 -9.25 7.32 2.11
C LEU A 147 -8.45 8.57 2.50
N ALA A 148 -9.09 9.73 2.58
CA ALA A 148 -8.45 10.98 3.02
C ALA A 148 -7.88 10.84 4.43
N GLY A 149 -8.62 10.22 5.34
CA GLY A 149 -8.17 9.97 6.70
C GLY A 149 -6.95 9.04 6.74
N TRP A 150 -6.94 7.98 5.93
CA TRP A 150 -5.82 7.05 5.83
C TRP A 150 -4.54 7.75 5.37
N ILE A 151 -4.61 8.48 4.25
CA ILE A 151 -3.47 9.19 3.68
C ILE A 151 -2.98 10.28 4.65
N ALA A 152 -3.89 11.08 5.21
CA ALA A 152 -3.54 12.12 6.17
C ALA A 152 -2.85 11.53 7.42
N SER A 153 -3.30 10.37 7.90
CA SER A 153 -2.66 9.69 9.02
C SER A 153 -1.26 9.19 8.68
N ASP A 154 -1.03 8.67 7.46
CA ASP A 154 0.28 8.17 7.04
C ASP A 154 1.31 9.31 6.86
N LEU A 155 0.83 10.50 6.49
CA LEU A 155 1.59 11.76 6.44
C LEU A 155 1.77 12.46 7.80
N GLY A 156 1.30 11.87 8.89
CA GLY A 156 1.39 12.48 10.23
C GLY A 156 0.42 13.64 10.49
N GLN A 157 -0.53 13.91 9.59
CA GLN A 157 -1.56 14.95 9.73
C GLN A 157 -2.75 14.45 10.57
N TYR A 158 -2.48 14.05 11.82
CA TYR A 158 -3.42 13.29 12.66
C TYR A 158 -4.74 14.02 12.95
N ALA A 159 -4.71 15.35 13.10
CA ALA A 159 -5.92 16.15 13.33
C ALA A 159 -6.84 16.18 12.09
N LEU A 160 -6.25 16.28 10.89
CA LEU A 160 -7.00 16.19 9.63
C LEU A 160 -7.58 14.79 9.45
N ALA A 161 -6.78 13.76 9.75
CA ALA A 161 -7.20 12.38 9.65
C ALA A 161 -8.37 12.07 10.61
N GLU A 162 -8.28 12.49 11.87
CA GLU A 162 -9.37 12.35 12.84
C GLU A 162 -10.65 13.06 12.38
N HIS A 163 -10.52 14.30 11.88
CA HIS A 163 -11.65 15.03 11.32
C HIS A 163 -12.30 14.25 10.16
N ALA A 164 -11.48 13.75 9.22
CA ALA A 164 -11.97 12.98 8.08
C ALA A 164 -12.69 11.70 8.52
N TYR A 165 -12.12 10.93 9.44
CA TYR A 165 -12.74 9.70 9.95
C TYR A 165 -14.10 9.97 10.61
N LEU A 166 -14.21 11.02 11.44
CA LEU A 166 -15.47 11.38 12.09
C LEU A 166 -16.53 11.85 11.09
N LYS A 167 -16.15 12.69 10.12
CA LYS A 167 -17.06 13.14 9.05
C LYS A 167 -17.51 11.99 8.16
N GLY A 168 -16.61 11.07 7.84
CA GLY A 168 -16.95 9.84 7.13
C GLY A 168 -17.93 8.98 7.93
N ALA A 169 -17.71 8.83 9.24
CA ALA A 169 -18.56 7.99 10.08
C ALA A 169 -19.99 8.56 10.17
N ASP A 170 -20.12 9.88 10.27
CA ASP A 170 -21.42 10.55 10.18
C ASP A 170 -22.11 10.31 8.84
N ALA A 171 -21.37 10.41 7.74
CA ALA A 171 -21.92 10.16 6.40
C ALA A 171 -22.35 8.69 6.21
N ALA A 172 -21.52 7.73 6.63
CA ALA A 172 -21.83 6.30 6.56
C ALA A 172 -23.07 5.96 7.41
N ARG A 173 -23.15 6.51 8.63
CA ARG A 173 -24.29 6.32 9.52
C ARG A 173 -25.57 6.92 8.94
N ALA A 174 -25.50 8.10 8.34
CA ALA A 174 -26.64 8.71 7.66
C ALA A 174 -27.14 7.88 6.47
N ALA A 175 -26.22 7.18 5.78
CA ALA A 175 -26.53 6.24 4.71
C ALA A 175 -26.98 4.85 5.20
N GLY A 176 -26.94 4.58 6.51
CA GLY A 176 -27.24 3.26 7.08
C GLY A 176 -26.17 2.20 6.85
N ASP A 177 -24.97 2.58 6.40
CA ASP A 177 -23.86 1.65 6.17
C ASP A 177 -23.11 1.40 7.49
N ILE A 178 -23.56 0.37 8.21
CA ILE A 178 -23.00 -0.07 9.49
C ILE A 178 -21.55 -0.54 9.32
N GLY A 179 -21.22 -1.22 8.21
CA GLY A 179 -19.89 -1.77 7.97
C GLY A 179 -18.86 -0.66 7.78
N LEU A 180 -19.16 0.32 6.94
CA LEU A 180 -18.29 1.46 6.71
C LEU A 180 -18.21 2.37 7.94
N THR A 181 -19.32 2.56 8.68
CA THR A 181 -19.31 3.30 9.95
C THR A 181 -18.34 2.68 10.96
N ALA A 182 -18.43 1.37 11.17
CA ALA A 182 -17.51 0.65 12.04
C ALA A 182 -16.07 0.73 11.53
N GLN A 183 -15.86 0.63 10.22
CA GLN A 183 -14.54 0.74 9.62
C GLN A 183 -13.87 2.09 9.90
N LEU A 184 -14.59 3.20 9.75
CA LEU A 184 -14.07 4.55 10.02
C LEU A 184 -13.68 4.74 11.49
N PHE A 185 -14.49 4.24 12.42
CA PHE A 185 -14.10 4.23 13.84
C PHE A 185 -12.91 3.30 14.12
N SER A 186 -12.81 2.16 13.41
CA SER A 186 -11.67 1.26 13.53
C SER A 186 -10.37 1.92 13.02
N CYS A 187 -10.42 2.70 11.94
CA CYS A 187 -9.30 3.50 11.43
C CYS A 187 -8.86 4.56 12.46
N LEU A 188 -9.81 5.27 13.09
CA LEU A 188 -9.49 6.23 14.14
C LEU A 188 -8.87 5.55 15.37
N ALA A 189 -9.41 4.41 15.81
CA ALA A 189 -8.83 3.62 16.89
C ALA A 189 -7.40 3.17 16.56
N TYR A 190 -7.17 2.76 15.32
CA TYR A 190 -5.85 2.36 14.82
C TYR A 190 -4.85 3.51 14.84
N GLN A 191 -5.24 4.70 14.35
CA GLN A 191 -4.42 5.91 14.44
C GLN A 191 -4.06 6.22 15.90
N LYS A 192 -5.06 6.30 16.78
CA LYS A 192 -4.86 6.58 18.21
C LYS A 192 -3.88 5.59 18.86
N THR A 193 -4.03 4.30 18.55
CA THR A 193 -3.15 3.23 19.04
C THR A 193 -1.69 3.38 18.57
N ASN A 194 -1.47 3.93 17.38
CA ASN A 194 -0.13 4.10 16.82
C ASN A 194 0.58 5.36 17.31
N ILE A 195 -0.15 6.46 17.54
CA ILE A 195 0.46 7.76 17.91
C ILE A 195 0.67 7.91 19.42
N SER A 196 -0.12 7.23 20.25
CA SER A 196 -0.03 7.34 21.71
C SER A 196 -0.54 6.07 22.40
N LEU A 197 -0.18 5.90 23.68
CA LEU A 197 -0.81 4.92 24.56
C LEU A 197 -2.18 5.45 25.03
N ASP A 198 -3.02 5.89 24.08
CA ASP A 198 -4.35 6.40 24.38
C ASP A 198 -5.19 5.29 25.06
N PRO A 199 -5.60 5.47 26.33
CA PRO A 199 -6.36 4.46 27.05
C PRO A 199 -7.72 4.18 26.38
N GLU A 200 -8.27 5.14 25.63
CA GLU A 200 -9.57 5.03 24.96
C GLU A 200 -9.49 4.32 23.61
N ALA A 201 -8.30 4.11 23.04
CA ALA A 201 -8.16 3.50 21.72
C ALA A 201 -8.73 2.06 21.67
N LEU A 202 -8.51 1.27 22.74
CA LEU A 202 -9.09 -0.07 22.84
C LEU A 202 -10.62 -0.02 22.96
N LEU A 203 -11.14 0.91 23.77
CA LEU A 203 -12.59 1.10 23.90
C LEU A 203 -13.21 1.44 22.54
N LEU A 204 -12.62 2.37 21.79
CA LEU A 204 -13.09 2.76 20.47
C LEU A 204 -13.06 1.59 19.48
N ALA A 205 -11.98 0.79 19.45
CA ALA A 205 -11.90 -0.40 18.62
C ALA A 205 -12.99 -1.43 18.98
N GLN A 206 -13.22 -1.66 20.27
CA GLN A 206 -14.27 -2.57 20.74
C GLN A 206 -15.67 -2.04 20.43
N THR A 207 -15.88 -0.72 20.52
CA THR A 207 -17.14 -0.07 20.11
C THR A 207 -17.38 -0.25 18.62
N ALA A 208 -16.36 -0.08 17.77
CA ALA A 208 -16.47 -0.35 16.34
C ALA A 208 -16.87 -1.81 16.07
N ALA A 209 -16.19 -2.76 16.70
CA ALA A 209 -16.50 -4.19 16.57
C ALA A 209 -17.93 -4.51 17.01
N GLN A 210 -18.34 -4.05 18.20
CA GLN A 210 -19.67 -4.29 18.76
C GLN A 210 -20.76 -3.60 17.94
N GLY A 211 -20.48 -2.42 17.37
CA GLY A 211 -21.41 -1.65 16.56
C GLY A 211 -21.81 -2.34 15.25
N THR A 212 -21.03 -3.33 14.79
CA THR A 212 -21.41 -4.16 13.64
C THR A 212 -22.58 -5.10 13.95
N ASP A 213 -22.78 -5.48 15.22
CA ASP A 213 -23.84 -6.40 15.68
C ASP A 213 -23.92 -7.69 14.85
N GLY A 214 -22.79 -8.19 14.34
CA GLY A 214 -22.72 -9.39 13.49
C GLY A 214 -23.38 -9.25 12.11
N LYS A 215 -23.74 -8.03 11.68
CA LYS A 215 -24.43 -7.75 10.41
C LYS A 215 -23.49 -7.47 9.24
N THR A 216 -22.18 -7.64 9.44
CA THR A 216 -21.17 -7.42 8.40
C THR A 216 -20.64 -8.75 7.86
N GLY A 217 -20.06 -8.73 6.65
CA GLY A 217 -19.42 -9.91 6.09
C GLY A 217 -18.16 -10.31 6.86
N PRO A 218 -17.72 -11.59 6.76
CA PRO A 218 -16.62 -12.13 7.54
C PRO A 218 -15.27 -11.40 7.33
N LEU A 219 -15.01 -10.86 6.13
CA LEU A 219 -13.78 -10.10 5.86
C LEU A 219 -13.77 -8.74 6.60
N VAL A 220 -14.93 -8.08 6.69
CA VAL A 220 -15.09 -6.83 7.45
C VAL A 220 -14.95 -7.10 8.95
N GLU A 221 -15.52 -8.20 9.43
CA GLU A 221 -15.35 -8.66 10.81
C GLU A 221 -13.87 -8.89 11.14
N ALA A 222 -13.13 -9.62 10.29
CA ALA A 222 -11.70 -9.86 10.45
C ALA A 222 -10.92 -8.54 10.58
N LEU A 223 -11.14 -7.61 9.65
CA LEU A 223 -10.47 -6.31 9.63
C LEU A 223 -10.70 -5.51 10.92
N ILE A 224 -11.94 -5.41 11.39
CA ILE A 224 -12.25 -4.63 12.59
C ILE A 224 -11.66 -5.29 13.84
N LEU A 225 -11.69 -6.63 13.91
CA LEU A 225 -11.09 -7.38 15.01
C LEU A 225 -9.56 -7.25 15.04
N GLU A 226 -8.88 -7.09 13.91
CA GLU A 226 -7.44 -6.78 13.89
C GLU A 226 -7.14 -5.49 14.66
N ARG A 227 -7.99 -4.47 14.54
CA ARG A 227 -7.81 -3.20 15.24
C ARG A 227 -8.01 -3.35 16.75
N VAL A 228 -8.92 -4.22 17.17
CA VAL A 228 -9.10 -4.61 18.58
C VAL A 228 -7.87 -5.35 19.11
N ALA A 229 -7.36 -6.35 18.36
CA ALA A 229 -6.17 -7.11 18.74
C ALA A 229 -4.95 -6.18 18.89
N TRP A 230 -4.76 -5.26 17.96
CA TRP A 230 -3.66 -4.30 17.99
C TRP A 230 -3.72 -3.37 19.21
N ALA A 231 -4.89 -2.77 19.47
CA ALA A 231 -5.08 -1.91 20.63
C ALA A 231 -4.88 -2.67 21.95
N ALA A 232 -5.37 -3.91 22.04
CA ALA A 232 -5.17 -4.77 23.21
C ALA A 232 -3.68 -5.11 23.42
N ALA A 233 -2.95 -5.40 22.34
CA ALA A 233 -1.53 -5.72 22.41
C ALA A 233 -0.71 -4.53 22.92
N LYS A 234 -1.03 -3.32 22.44
CA LYS A 234 -0.37 -2.08 22.87
C LYS A 234 -0.66 -1.73 24.33
N GLN A 235 -1.80 -2.16 24.87
CA GLN A 235 -2.11 -2.09 26.30
C GLN A 235 -1.61 -3.30 27.11
N GLN A 236 -0.77 -4.17 26.54
CA GLN A 236 -0.21 -5.36 27.19
C GLN A 236 -1.27 -6.37 27.67
N ASN A 237 -2.46 -6.38 27.06
CA ASN A 237 -3.52 -7.33 27.39
C ASN A 237 -3.38 -8.60 26.52
N SER A 238 -2.48 -9.48 26.92
CA SER A 238 -2.17 -10.72 26.18
C SER A 238 -3.38 -11.62 25.97
N SER A 239 -4.24 -11.78 26.99
CA SER A 239 -5.40 -12.67 26.91
C SER A 239 -6.44 -12.18 25.91
N LEU A 240 -6.72 -10.87 25.88
CA LEU A 240 -7.64 -10.30 24.89
C LEU A 240 -7.03 -10.36 23.49
N THR A 241 -5.75 -10.00 23.36
CA THR A 241 -5.03 -10.00 22.08
C THR A 241 -5.09 -11.37 21.40
N LEU A 242 -4.62 -12.43 22.06
CA LEU A 242 -4.54 -13.78 21.48
C LEU A 242 -5.93 -14.31 21.09
N ARG A 243 -6.92 -14.17 21.98
CA ARG A 243 -8.30 -14.57 21.68
C ARG A 243 -8.92 -13.79 20.52
N THR A 244 -8.49 -12.54 20.32
CA THR A 244 -9.00 -11.71 19.22
C THR A 244 -8.33 -12.10 17.90
N LEU A 245 -7.02 -12.39 17.91
CA LEU A 245 -6.31 -12.94 16.74
C LEU A 245 -6.89 -14.28 16.28
N ASP A 246 -7.25 -15.17 17.22
CA ASP A 246 -7.94 -16.42 16.87
C ASP A 246 -9.28 -16.14 16.16
N LYS A 247 -10.03 -15.12 16.62
CA LYS A 247 -11.29 -14.71 15.97
C LYS A 247 -11.06 -14.08 14.59
N VAL A 248 -9.99 -13.31 14.40
CA VAL A 248 -9.59 -12.76 13.09
C VAL A 248 -9.36 -13.92 12.11
N GLN A 249 -8.58 -14.91 12.51
CA GLN A 249 -8.28 -16.07 11.67
C GLN A 249 -9.55 -16.86 11.32
N LEU A 250 -10.41 -17.13 12.31
CA LEU A 250 -11.69 -17.80 12.07
C LEU A 250 -12.61 -17.00 11.12
N ALA A 251 -12.67 -15.68 11.28
CA ALA A 251 -13.45 -14.83 10.39
C ALA A 251 -12.90 -14.87 8.96
N TYR A 252 -11.58 -14.81 8.78
CA TYR A 252 -10.96 -14.89 7.46
C TYR A 252 -11.12 -16.27 6.81
N GLU A 253 -11.00 -17.37 7.55
CA GLU A 253 -11.29 -18.72 7.06
C GLU A 253 -12.73 -18.85 6.58
N ARG A 254 -13.70 -18.30 7.33
CA ARG A 254 -15.10 -18.22 6.87
C ARG A 254 -15.21 -17.41 5.59
N HIS A 255 -14.50 -16.29 5.46
CA HIS A 255 -14.47 -15.52 4.23
C HIS A 255 -13.96 -16.35 3.05
N GLN A 256 -12.85 -17.07 3.19
CA GLN A 256 -12.32 -17.92 2.11
C GLN A 256 -13.29 -19.02 1.65
N GLN A 257 -14.11 -19.52 2.57
CA GLN A 257 -15.13 -20.53 2.28
C GLN A 257 -16.40 -19.92 1.66
N THR A 258 -16.64 -18.63 1.88
CA THR A 258 -17.84 -17.93 1.41
C THR A 258 -17.51 -17.08 0.20
N LYS A 259 -18.17 -17.34 -0.94
CA LYS A 259 -18.07 -16.49 -2.13
C LYS A 259 -18.89 -15.19 -2.00
N SER A 260 -18.98 -14.62 -0.80
CA SER A 260 -19.75 -13.40 -0.59
C SER A 260 -19.02 -12.21 -1.19
N GLU A 261 -19.77 -11.30 -1.82
CA GLU A 261 -19.24 -10.00 -2.21
C GLU A 261 -18.71 -9.26 -0.99
N THR A 262 -17.56 -8.61 -1.15
CA THR A 262 -16.93 -7.79 -0.12
C THR A 262 -16.86 -6.35 -0.59
N PRO A 263 -16.94 -5.37 0.33
CA PRO A 263 -16.75 -3.97 -0.04
C PRO A 263 -15.35 -3.73 -0.62
N ASP A 264 -15.22 -2.91 -1.67
CA ASP A 264 -13.92 -2.70 -2.35
C ASP A 264 -12.84 -2.21 -1.39
N TRP A 265 -13.18 -1.41 -0.37
CA TRP A 265 -12.23 -0.92 0.63
C TRP A 265 -11.57 -2.01 1.50
N THR A 266 -11.95 -3.27 1.34
CA THR A 266 -11.30 -4.46 1.93
C THR A 266 -10.31 -5.17 1.01
N TYR A 267 -10.12 -4.72 -0.24
CA TYR A 267 -9.35 -5.47 -1.27
C TYR A 267 -7.93 -5.86 -0.87
N TRP A 268 -7.29 -5.07 -0.02
CA TRP A 268 -5.91 -5.27 0.43
C TRP A 268 -5.78 -6.36 1.50
N LEU A 269 -6.87 -6.68 2.22
CA LEU A 269 -6.82 -7.62 3.34
C LEU A 269 -6.74 -9.07 2.83
N ASN A 270 -5.61 -9.71 3.11
CA ASN A 270 -5.32 -11.10 2.76
C ASN A 270 -4.65 -11.84 3.94
N GLN A 271 -4.29 -13.11 3.74
CA GLN A 271 -3.64 -13.90 4.80
C GLN A 271 -2.29 -13.30 5.23
N SER A 272 -1.50 -12.76 4.30
CA SER A 272 -0.20 -12.15 4.62
C SER A 272 -0.39 -10.92 5.52
N GLU A 273 -1.39 -10.10 5.27
CA GLU A 273 -1.77 -8.95 6.12
C GLU A 273 -2.20 -9.38 7.53
N ILE A 274 -2.98 -10.45 7.64
CA ILE A 274 -3.38 -11.03 8.94
C ILE A 274 -2.16 -11.55 9.70
N ASP A 275 -1.25 -12.26 9.01
CA ASP A 275 -0.01 -12.77 9.58
C ASP A 275 0.90 -11.62 10.06
N ILE A 276 0.96 -10.51 9.30
CA ILE A 276 1.67 -9.29 9.68
C ILE A 276 1.07 -8.69 10.95
N MET A 277 -0.26 -8.52 11.02
CA MET A 277 -0.91 -7.98 12.21
C MET A 277 -0.67 -8.87 13.44
N ALA A 278 -0.78 -10.19 13.29
CA ALA A 278 -0.49 -11.15 14.35
C ALA A 278 0.97 -11.03 14.82
N GLY A 279 1.93 -10.96 13.89
CA GLY A 279 3.34 -10.74 14.19
C GLY A 279 3.59 -9.45 14.97
N ARG A 280 2.97 -8.34 14.55
CA ARG A 280 3.06 -7.05 15.26
C ARG A 280 2.52 -7.13 16.68
N CYS A 281 1.37 -7.77 16.86
CA CYS A 281 0.80 -8.01 18.20
C CYS A 281 1.76 -8.83 19.07
N LEU A 282 2.35 -9.88 18.52
CA LEU A 282 3.31 -10.73 19.25
C LEU A 282 4.58 -9.97 19.65
N ILE A 283 5.12 -9.11 18.77
CA ILE A 283 6.24 -8.22 19.12
C ILE A 283 5.85 -7.30 20.27
N ALA A 284 4.69 -6.65 20.17
CA ALA A 284 4.20 -5.74 21.22
C ALA A 284 4.01 -6.43 22.57
N LEU A 285 3.63 -7.71 22.59
CA LEU A 285 3.50 -8.55 23.79
C LEU A 285 4.81 -9.19 24.27
N GLY A 286 5.96 -8.85 23.66
CA GLY A 286 7.26 -9.41 24.06
C GLY A 286 7.48 -10.87 23.63
N ASN A 287 6.83 -11.33 22.56
CA ASN A 287 7.00 -12.66 21.98
C ASN A 287 7.64 -12.62 20.57
N PRO A 288 8.81 -11.96 20.38
CA PRO A 288 9.39 -11.72 19.06
C PRO A 288 9.78 -13.02 18.31
N ALA A 289 10.17 -14.06 19.04
CA ALA A 289 10.53 -15.36 18.44
C ALA A 289 9.36 -16.03 17.69
N LYS A 290 8.12 -15.80 18.13
CA LYS A 290 6.91 -16.28 17.43
C LYS A 290 6.49 -15.35 16.29
N ALA A 291 6.84 -14.07 16.37
CA ALA A 291 6.47 -13.06 15.40
C ALA A 291 7.30 -13.13 14.11
N ALA A 292 8.63 -13.28 14.24
CA ALA A 292 9.54 -13.16 13.12
C ALA A 292 9.23 -14.11 11.95
N PRO A 293 8.89 -15.40 12.16
CA PRO A 293 8.53 -16.29 11.04
C PRO A 293 7.27 -15.86 10.29
N LEU A 294 6.26 -15.32 10.99
CA LEU A 294 5.02 -14.85 10.37
C LEU A 294 5.28 -13.65 9.45
N ILE A 295 6.00 -12.65 9.97
CA ILE A 295 6.32 -11.42 9.23
C ILE A 295 7.28 -11.73 8.07
N ALA A 296 8.30 -12.56 8.28
CA ALA A 296 9.25 -12.93 7.23
C ALA A 296 8.57 -13.64 6.05
N LYS A 297 7.65 -14.57 6.33
CA LYS A 297 6.86 -15.24 5.30
C LYS A 297 6.01 -14.22 4.53
N ALA A 298 5.28 -13.37 5.23
CA ALA A 298 4.40 -12.38 4.60
C ALA A 298 5.18 -11.38 3.73
N VAL A 299 6.35 -10.92 4.18
CA VAL A 299 7.23 -10.02 3.41
C VAL A 299 7.78 -10.70 2.17
N ALA A 300 8.11 -12.00 2.22
CA ALA A 300 8.61 -12.74 1.07
C ALA A 300 7.55 -12.96 -0.03
N GLU A 301 6.27 -12.95 0.34
CA GLU A 301 5.12 -13.12 -0.57
C GLU A 301 4.58 -11.78 -1.11
N TYR A 302 5.03 -10.66 -0.54
CA TYR A 302 4.48 -9.34 -0.85
C TYR A 302 4.91 -8.85 -2.25
N PRO A 303 4.00 -8.26 -3.05
CA PRO A 303 4.37 -7.78 -4.38
C PRO A 303 5.38 -6.63 -4.31
N PRO A 304 6.40 -6.60 -5.18
CA PRO A 304 7.48 -5.62 -5.13
C PRO A 304 7.04 -4.17 -5.41
N GLU A 305 5.87 -3.98 -6.01
CA GLU A 305 5.26 -2.66 -6.28
C GLU A 305 4.75 -1.94 -5.02
N HIS A 306 4.44 -2.65 -3.93
CA HIS A 306 3.95 -2.06 -2.69
C HIS A 306 5.11 -1.67 -1.75
N ILE A 307 5.96 -0.78 -2.24
CA ILE A 307 7.22 -0.41 -1.57
C ILE A 307 7.00 0.19 -0.16
N ARG A 308 5.88 0.89 0.06
CA ARG A 308 5.56 1.55 1.33
C ARG A 308 5.23 0.54 2.43
N GLU A 309 4.37 -0.42 2.12
CA GLU A 309 3.97 -1.50 3.01
C GLU A 309 5.16 -2.41 3.30
N VAL A 310 5.93 -2.79 2.28
CA VAL A 310 7.13 -3.62 2.44
C VAL A 310 8.16 -2.92 3.33
N ALA A 311 8.41 -1.63 3.15
CA ALA A 311 9.31 -0.87 4.02
C ALA A 311 8.83 -0.91 5.47
N LEU A 312 7.53 -0.68 5.70
CA LEU A 312 6.93 -0.75 7.04
C LEU A 312 7.12 -2.14 7.66
N TYR A 313 6.84 -3.22 6.93
CA TYR A 313 6.92 -4.59 7.44
C TYR A 313 8.35 -5.04 7.71
N GLN A 314 9.30 -4.60 6.89
CA GLN A 314 10.73 -4.78 7.16
C GLN A 314 11.13 -4.12 8.48
N THR A 315 10.59 -2.94 8.84
CA THR A 315 10.86 -2.36 10.18
C THR A 315 10.31 -3.21 11.33
N TRP A 316 9.17 -3.89 11.14
CA TRP A 316 8.61 -4.78 12.15
C TRP A 316 9.40 -6.08 12.27
N LEU A 317 9.86 -6.62 11.14
CA LEU A 317 10.75 -7.77 11.12
C LEU A 317 12.08 -7.46 11.83
N ALA A 318 12.66 -6.30 11.53
CA ALA A 318 13.86 -5.80 12.19
C ALA A 318 13.69 -5.67 13.71
N GLU A 319 12.59 -5.07 14.18
CA GLU A 319 12.28 -5.01 15.61
C GLU A 319 12.15 -6.41 16.24
N GLY A 320 11.47 -7.32 15.55
CA GLY A 320 11.34 -8.71 15.98
C GLY A 320 12.69 -9.39 16.17
N TYR A 321 13.58 -9.28 15.18
CA TYR A 321 14.94 -9.83 15.27
C TYR A 321 15.76 -9.17 16.38
N ALA A 322 15.73 -7.84 16.49
CA ALA A 322 16.47 -7.11 17.51
C ALA A 322 16.06 -7.54 18.92
N ARG A 323 14.76 -7.62 19.20
CA ARG A 323 14.23 -8.05 20.50
C ARG A 323 14.44 -9.54 20.78
N ALA A 324 14.64 -10.36 19.74
CA ALA A 324 15.00 -11.77 19.88
C ALA A 324 16.51 -12.01 20.06
N GLY A 325 17.34 -10.96 20.00
CA GLY A 325 18.79 -11.05 20.11
C GLY A 325 19.52 -11.38 18.79
N ASN A 326 18.81 -11.41 17.66
CA ASN A 326 19.38 -11.68 16.34
C ASN A 326 19.80 -10.36 15.66
N ARG A 327 20.91 -9.77 16.13
CA ARG A 327 21.35 -8.44 15.70
C ARG A 327 21.60 -8.34 14.19
N ASP A 328 22.34 -9.27 13.61
CA ASP A 328 22.71 -9.23 12.18
C ASP A 328 21.46 -9.24 11.28
N SER A 329 20.50 -10.11 11.57
CA SER A 329 19.23 -10.17 10.82
C SER A 329 18.37 -8.91 11.02
N ALA A 330 18.46 -8.27 12.18
CA ALA A 330 17.77 -7.01 12.43
C ALA A 330 18.37 -5.86 11.62
N GLU A 331 19.70 -5.77 11.56
CA GLU A 331 20.41 -4.77 10.75
C GLU A 331 20.15 -4.97 9.26
N GLU A 332 20.12 -6.21 8.77
CA GLU A 332 19.77 -6.53 7.39
C GLU A 332 18.34 -6.11 7.03
N ALA A 333 17.35 -6.49 7.85
CA ALA A 333 15.96 -6.10 7.63
C ALA A 333 15.77 -4.57 7.68
N LEU A 334 16.49 -3.89 8.58
CA LEU A 334 16.43 -2.43 8.69
C LEU A 334 17.07 -1.74 7.46
N ALA A 335 18.19 -2.27 6.97
CA ALA A 335 18.82 -1.78 5.74
C ALA A 335 17.90 -1.96 4.52
N ASN A 336 17.20 -3.10 4.42
CA ASN A 336 16.20 -3.33 3.37
C ASN A 336 15.05 -2.32 3.44
N ALA A 337 14.58 -1.98 4.65
CA ALA A 337 13.57 -0.94 4.83
C ALA A 337 14.08 0.45 4.40
N ALA A 338 15.30 0.82 4.80
CA ALA A 338 15.86 2.15 4.54
C ALA A 338 16.22 2.41 3.07
N GLN A 339 16.41 1.36 2.26
CA GLN A 339 16.65 1.49 0.82
C GLN A 339 15.38 1.86 0.03
N LEU A 340 14.20 1.71 0.64
CA LEU A 340 12.92 2.03 0.03
C LEU A 340 12.61 3.49 0.33
N ASP A 341 12.87 4.38 -0.64
CA ASP A 341 12.53 5.80 -0.56
C ASP A 341 11.00 5.98 -0.62
N VAL A 342 10.38 6.19 0.55
CA VAL A 342 8.92 6.22 0.71
C VAL A 342 8.45 7.48 1.42
N ASP A 343 7.44 8.14 0.85
CA ASP A 343 6.77 9.30 1.42
C ASP A 343 5.80 8.86 2.54
N SER A 344 6.35 8.49 3.70
CA SER A 344 5.59 8.02 4.85
C SER A 344 6.26 8.39 6.17
N GLU A 345 5.58 9.23 6.95
CA GLU A 345 6.02 9.63 8.30
C GLU A 345 6.01 8.41 9.23
N ARG A 346 5.04 7.50 9.03
CA ARG A 346 4.94 6.25 9.79
C ARG A 346 6.16 5.35 9.59
N VAL A 347 6.65 5.20 8.36
CA VAL A 347 7.88 4.41 8.09
C VAL A 347 9.09 5.10 8.72
N SER A 348 9.20 6.43 8.57
CA SER A 348 10.31 7.21 9.14
C SER A 348 10.41 7.07 10.67
N GLN A 349 9.29 7.19 11.38
CA GLN A 349 9.23 6.99 12.83
C GLN A 349 9.64 5.57 13.25
N ARG A 350 9.25 4.57 12.46
CA ARG A 350 9.60 3.17 12.71
C ARG A 350 11.08 2.91 12.50
N LEU A 351 11.69 3.44 11.45
CA LEU A 351 13.13 3.36 11.21
C LEU A 351 13.90 3.92 12.42
N ASN A 352 13.52 5.10 12.90
CA ASN A 352 14.14 5.74 14.07
C ASN A 352 13.99 4.91 15.35
N LEU A 353 12.80 4.35 15.59
CA LEU A 353 12.56 3.47 16.73
C LEU A 353 13.46 2.24 16.70
N VAL A 354 13.55 1.54 15.56
CA VAL A 354 14.37 0.32 15.46
C VAL A 354 15.85 0.65 15.58
N ASN A 355 16.32 1.75 14.99
CA ASN A 355 17.69 2.24 15.20
C ASN A 355 18.00 2.43 16.70
N SER A 356 17.09 3.06 17.46
CA SER A 356 17.28 3.23 18.91
C SER A 356 17.36 1.91 19.69
N ILE A 357 16.70 0.86 19.21
CA ILE A 357 16.74 -0.47 19.82
C ILE A 357 18.09 -1.15 19.53
N LEU A 358 18.65 -0.94 18.34
CA LEU A 358 19.94 -1.49 17.93
C LEU A 358 21.15 -0.71 18.48
N GLU A 359 20.99 0.57 18.79
CA GLU A 359 22.06 1.43 19.34
C GLU A 359 21.71 1.96 20.75
N PRO A 360 21.55 1.09 21.77
CA PRO A 360 21.13 1.52 23.11
C PRO A 360 22.18 2.35 23.88
N HIS A 361 23.31 2.74 23.28
CA HIS A 361 24.45 3.37 23.94
C HIS A 361 24.79 4.79 23.45
N LEU A 362 23.90 5.43 22.68
CA LEU A 362 24.07 6.81 22.23
C LEU A 362 22.97 7.79 22.72
N ALA A 363 22.11 7.35 23.64
CA ALA A 363 21.06 8.17 24.25
C ALA A 363 21.43 8.69 25.65
#